data_AF-A0A6G8CBY3-F1
#
_entry.id   AF-A0A6G8CBY3-F1
#
_cell.length_a   1.000
_cell.length_b   1.000
_cell.length_c   1.000
_cell.angle_alpha   90.00
_cell.angle_beta   90.00
_cell.angle_gamma   90.00
#
_symmetry.space_group_name_H-M   'P 1'
#
loop_
_entity.id
_entity.type
_entity.pdbx_description
1 polymer ?
#
loop_
_entity_poly.entity_id
_entity_poly.type
_entity_poly.pdbx_seq_one_letter_code
_entity_poly.pdbx_strand_id
1 'polypeptide(L)'
;MRLFLLTYLLLCSALRAQAQDTILRRNGDEIKVHVLAITPTEVSYVPSTEPPSSDTLFMQAAEVFLIRYANGTKELISKPESASVLGRTPEEMTTQGREDARKHFKAPGAFWGTFGATAISIPVLGGLGGVAAGAAIAASPPNDKNLIVPDKTLLNDPNYARGYEKQAQRKKLGNAAAGFGVGLISGAAIWITIALANTTHF
;
A
#
# COMPACT_ATOMS: atom_id res chain seq x y z
N MET A 1 29.13 -22.93 62.41
CA MET A 1 28.43 -21.72 61.88
C MET A 1 29.25 -20.92 60.87
N ARG A 2 30.53 -20.58 61.11
CA ARG A 2 31.33 -19.78 60.16
C ARG A 2 31.55 -20.42 58.78
N LEU A 3 31.70 -21.75 58.70
CA LEU A 3 31.91 -22.46 57.42
C LEU A 3 30.64 -22.51 56.53
N PHE A 4 29.46 -22.65 57.13
CA PHE A 4 28.18 -22.62 56.42
C PHE A 4 27.84 -21.21 55.88
N LEU A 5 28.27 -20.16 56.58
CA LEU A 5 28.10 -18.78 56.12
C LEU A 5 29.01 -18.46 54.92
N LEU A 6 30.23 -19.01 54.90
CA LEU A 6 31.17 -18.88 53.79
C LEU A 6 30.69 -19.65 52.54
N THR A 7 30.18 -20.87 52.69
CA THR A 7 29.62 -21.61 51.55
C THR A 7 28.36 -20.96 51.00
N TYR A 8 27.50 -20.39 51.85
CA TYR A 8 26.33 -19.61 51.41
C TYR A 8 26.73 -18.33 50.67
N LEU A 9 27.74 -17.60 51.17
CA LEU A 9 28.27 -16.40 50.51
C LEU A 9 28.90 -16.72 49.14
N LEU A 10 29.61 -17.85 49.03
CA LEU A 10 30.23 -18.30 47.78
C LEU A 10 29.17 -18.76 46.75
N LEU A 11 28.07 -19.37 47.20
CA LEU A 11 26.94 -19.76 46.34
C LEU A 11 26.20 -18.54 45.78
N CYS A 12 26.05 -17.47 46.58
CA CYS A 12 25.45 -16.21 46.12
C CYS A 12 26.32 -15.49 45.06
N SER A 13 27.64 -15.60 45.12
CA SER A 13 28.52 -15.01 44.09
C SER A 13 28.49 -15.73 42.74
N ALA A 14 28.08 -17.00 42.69
CA ALA A 14 27.98 -17.79 41.47
C ALA A 14 26.71 -17.47 40.64
N LEU A 15 25.73 -16.76 41.22
CA LEU A 15 24.48 -16.37 40.56
C LEU A 15 24.58 -15.03 39.81
N ARG A 16 25.78 -14.62 39.40
CA ARG A 16 25.95 -13.52 38.44
C ARG A 16 25.53 -14.02 37.05
N ALA A 17 24.22 -14.14 36.84
CA ALA A 17 23.65 -14.36 35.52
C ALA A 17 24.04 -13.17 34.63
N GLN A 18 25.02 -13.36 33.76
CA GLN A 18 25.30 -12.47 32.64
C GLN A 18 24.14 -12.59 31.65
N ALA A 19 23.07 -11.87 31.93
CA ALA A 19 22.03 -11.64 30.96
C ALA A 19 22.49 -10.44 30.12
N GLN A 20 22.74 -10.67 28.83
CA GLN A 20 22.96 -9.63 27.83
C GLN A 20 21.66 -9.43 27.05
N ASP A 21 21.48 -8.27 26.42
CA ASP A 21 20.32 -8.09 25.56
C ASP A 21 20.50 -8.93 24.29
N THR A 22 19.41 -9.38 23.70
CA THR A 22 19.41 -10.17 22.47
C THR A 22 18.42 -9.58 21.49
N ILE A 23 18.91 -9.20 20.32
CA ILE A 23 18.09 -8.81 19.18
C ILE A 23 17.81 -10.08 18.37
N LEU A 24 16.54 -10.43 18.25
CA LEU A 24 16.05 -11.43 17.31
C LEU A 24 15.61 -10.70 16.03
N ARG A 25 16.25 -11.04 14.92
CA ARG A 25 15.95 -10.50 13.59
C ARG A 25 14.81 -11.28 12.94
N ARG A 26 14.15 -10.68 11.95
CA ARG A 26 13.06 -11.32 11.21
C ARG A 26 13.49 -12.54 10.40
N ASN A 27 14.77 -12.63 10.04
CA ASN A 27 15.33 -13.82 9.37
C ASN A 27 15.59 -14.99 10.33
N GLY A 28 15.40 -14.80 11.65
CA GLY A 28 15.65 -15.79 12.69
C GLY A 28 17.02 -15.69 13.34
N ASP A 29 17.89 -14.79 12.89
CA ASP A 29 19.21 -14.59 13.51
C ASP A 29 19.07 -13.93 14.88
N GLU A 30 19.85 -14.43 15.84
CA GLU A 30 19.96 -13.86 17.18
C GLU A 30 21.33 -13.22 17.38
N ILE A 31 21.35 -11.96 17.82
CA ILE A 31 22.57 -11.21 18.09
C ILE A 31 22.55 -10.74 19.54
N LYS A 32 23.60 -11.08 20.28
CA LYS A 32 23.83 -10.59 21.64
C LYS A 32 24.40 -9.18 21.58
N VAL A 33 23.72 -8.23 22.22
CA VAL A 33 24.03 -6.81 22.13
C VAL A 33 23.77 -6.12 23.46
N HIS A 34 24.21 -4.88 23.55
CA HIS A 34 23.69 -3.91 24.49
C HIS A 34 22.89 -2.85 23.71
N VAL A 35 21.60 -2.72 23.98
CA VAL A 35 20.73 -1.77 23.27
C VAL A 35 20.90 -0.38 23.88
N LEU A 36 21.20 0.62 23.04
CA LEU A 36 21.36 2.01 23.48
C LEU A 36 20.06 2.80 23.35
N ALA A 37 19.48 2.81 22.15
CA ALA A 37 18.24 3.50 21.87
C ALA A 37 17.46 2.86 20.72
N ILE A 38 16.14 2.92 20.82
CA ILE A 38 15.18 2.44 19.82
C ILE A 38 14.45 3.66 19.26
N THR A 39 14.49 3.83 17.95
CA THR A 39 13.71 4.82 17.20
C THR A 39 12.75 4.12 16.24
N PRO A 40 11.71 4.80 15.71
CA PRO A 40 10.76 4.19 14.77
C PRO A 40 11.41 3.65 13.49
N THR A 41 12.56 4.21 13.09
CA THR A 41 13.28 3.86 11.87
C THR A 41 14.46 2.93 12.13
N GLU A 42 15.16 3.11 13.24
CA GLU A 42 16.44 2.47 13.52
C GLU A 42 16.62 2.08 15.00
N VAL A 43 17.36 1.01 15.24
CA VAL A 43 17.80 0.54 16.55
C VAL A 43 19.31 0.70 16.63
N SER A 44 19.77 1.44 17.63
CA SER A 44 21.19 1.64 17.91
C SER A 44 21.65 0.70 19.02
N TYR A 45 22.74 -0.02 18.77
CA TYR A 45 23.23 -1.06 19.67
C TYR A 45 24.74 -1.22 19.59
N VAL A 46 25.31 -1.80 20.64
CA VAL A 46 26.74 -2.19 20.69
C VAL A 46 26.81 -3.71 20.73
N PRO A 47 27.51 -4.38 19.79
CA PRO A 47 27.69 -5.83 19.83
C PRO A 47 28.42 -6.29 21.09
N SER A 48 27.89 -7.31 21.76
CA SER A 48 28.56 -7.95 22.91
C SER A 48 29.52 -9.05 22.43
N THR A 49 30.56 -8.67 21.67
CA THR A 49 31.63 -9.58 21.22
C THR A 49 32.76 -9.65 22.25
N GLU A 50 33.53 -10.75 22.24
CA GLU A 50 34.85 -10.81 22.89
C GLU A 50 35.93 -10.78 21.79
N PRO A 51 36.77 -9.74 21.68
CA PRO A 51 36.87 -8.55 22.53
C PRO A 51 35.68 -7.56 22.37
N PRO A 52 35.39 -6.76 23.42
CA PRO A 52 34.28 -5.82 23.38
C PRO A 52 34.50 -4.75 22.32
N SER A 53 33.59 -4.68 21.35
CA SER A 53 33.59 -3.59 20.38
C SER A 53 33.05 -2.32 21.04
N SER A 54 33.74 -1.20 20.88
CA SER A 54 33.27 0.12 21.35
C SER A 54 32.34 0.81 20.34
N ASP A 55 32.14 0.21 19.17
CA ASP A 55 31.45 0.86 18.05
C ASP A 55 29.93 0.71 18.19
N THR A 56 29.24 1.85 18.08
CA THR A 56 27.77 1.88 17.98
C THR A 56 27.36 1.54 16.56
N LEU A 57 26.60 0.47 16.42
CA LEU A 57 26.02 0.03 15.15
C LEU A 57 24.54 0.39 15.09
N PHE A 58 24.05 0.54 13.86
CA PHE A 58 22.66 0.86 13.56
C PHE A 58 22.03 -0.26 12.75
N MET A 59 20.83 -0.68 13.12
CA MET A 59 20.02 -1.64 12.38
C MET A 59 18.65 -1.04 12.10
N GLN A 60 18.12 -1.28 10.90
CA GLN A 60 16.77 -0.83 10.57
C GLN A 60 15.76 -1.52 11.50
N ALA A 61 14.86 -0.75 12.10
CA ALA A 61 13.79 -1.27 12.97
C ALA A 61 12.89 -2.27 12.21
N ALA A 62 12.78 -2.14 10.88
CA ALA A 62 12.06 -3.07 10.03
C ALA A 62 12.66 -4.49 10.01
N GLU A 63 13.97 -4.64 10.25
CA GLU A 63 14.65 -5.95 10.29
C GLU A 63 14.58 -6.62 11.66
N VAL A 64 14.34 -5.83 12.71
CA VAL A 64 14.21 -6.32 14.07
C VAL A 64 12.81 -6.90 14.28
N PHE A 65 12.75 -8.10 14.87
CA PHE A 65 11.49 -8.73 15.24
C PHE A 65 11.20 -8.53 16.74
N LEU A 66 12.18 -8.83 17.58
CA LEU A 66 12.03 -8.82 19.03
C LEU A 66 13.35 -8.46 19.70
N ILE A 67 13.29 -7.62 20.71
CA ILE A 67 14.40 -7.34 21.62
C ILE A 67 14.10 -8.02 22.94
N ARG A 68 14.99 -8.90 23.41
CA ARG A 68 14.96 -9.48 24.76
C ARG A 68 16.01 -8.77 25.60
N TYR A 69 15.59 -8.10 26.66
CA TYR A 69 16.50 -7.42 27.55
C TYR A 69 17.07 -8.37 28.60
N ALA A 70 18.22 -8.01 29.16
CA ALA A 70 18.88 -8.71 30.25
C ALA A 70 17.97 -8.93 31.47
N ASN A 71 17.03 -8.03 31.72
CA ASN A 71 16.06 -8.11 32.81
C ASN A 71 14.89 -9.10 32.52
N GLY A 72 14.90 -9.79 31.37
CA GLY A 72 13.87 -10.74 30.95
C GLY A 72 12.65 -10.11 30.27
N THR A 73 12.56 -8.78 30.23
CA THR A 73 11.51 -8.08 29.47
C THR A 73 11.73 -8.25 27.97
N LYS A 74 10.64 -8.21 27.21
CA LYS A 74 10.68 -8.41 25.77
C LYS A 74 9.88 -7.31 25.09
N GLU A 75 10.43 -6.75 24.03
CA GLU A 75 9.82 -5.71 23.23
C GLU A 75 9.69 -6.18 21.78
N LEU A 76 8.45 -6.19 21.27
CA LEU A 76 8.18 -6.55 19.88
C LEU A 76 8.30 -5.28 19.04
N ILE A 77 9.19 -5.30 18.05
CA ILE A 77 9.33 -4.19 17.10
C ILE A 77 8.37 -4.44 15.95
N SER A 78 7.17 -3.89 16.09
CA SER A 78 6.18 -3.82 15.02
C SER A 78 6.63 -2.77 14.00
N LYS A 79 6.45 -3.06 12.71
CA LYS A 79 6.67 -2.07 11.65
C LYS A 79 5.94 -0.78 12.03
N PRO A 80 6.58 0.41 11.95
CA PRO A 80 5.87 1.65 12.18
C PRO A 80 4.74 1.71 11.16
N GLU A 81 3.53 1.44 11.64
CA GLU A 81 2.32 1.71 10.90
C GLU A 81 2.28 3.23 10.80
N SER A 82 2.43 3.73 9.57
CA SER A 82 2.60 5.14 9.24
C SER A 82 1.72 5.99 10.14
N ALA A 83 2.36 6.73 11.06
CA ALA A 83 1.67 7.62 11.96
C ALA A 83 0.85 8.60 11.13
N SER A 84 -0.46 8.53 11.34
CA SER A 84 -1.49 9.31 10.69
C SER A 84 -1.20 10.80 10.70
N VAL A 85 -1.38 11.46 9.56
CA VAL A 85 -1.35 12.93 9.48
C VAL A 85 -2.50 13.58 10.27
N LEU A 86 -3.49 12.82 10.76
CA LEU A 86 -4.69 13.38 11.41
C LEU A 86 -5.29 12.53 12.57
N GLY A 87 -4.53 11.60 13.17
CA GLY A 87 -5.03 10.74 14.25
C GLY A 87 -6.05 9.67 13.82
N ARG A 88 -6.14 9.37 12.52
CA ARG A 88 -6.96 8.30 11.92
C ARG A 88 -6.15 7.07 11.53
N THR A 89 -6.75 5.90 11.62
CA THR A 89 -6.08 4.65 11.22
C THR A 89 -5.83 4.59 9.70
N PRO A 90 -4.85 3.80 9.22
CA PRO A 90 -4.61 3.64 7.78
C PRO A 90 -5.83 3.10 7.00
N GLU A 91 -6.63 2.24 7.65
CA GLU A 91 -7.85 1.69 7.06
C GLU A 91 -8.94 2.75 6.90
N GLU A 92 -9.11 3.62 7.90
CA GLU A 92 -10.02 4.77 7.83
C GLU A 92 -9.65 5.70 6.68
N MET A 93 -8.35 6.03 6.55
CA MET A 93 -7.86 6.88 5.46
C MET A 93 -8.12 6.26 4.09
N THR A 94 -7.90 4.95 3.94
CA THR A 94 -8.21 4.22 2.70
C THR A 94 -9.71 4.25 2.39
N THR A 95 -10.54 4.07 3.41
CA THR A 95 -12.00 4.04 3.27
C THR A 95 -12.53 5.42 2.88
N GLN A 96 -12.02 6.47 3.51
CA GLN A 96 -12.36 7.84 3.17
C GLN A 96 -11.96 8.17 1.72
N GLY A 97 -10.74 7.83 1.29
CA GLY A 97 -10.31 8.04 -0.09
C GLY A 97 -11.26 7.39 -1.11
N ARG A 98 -11.74 6.18 -0.82
CA ARG A 98 -12.74 5.50 -1.67
C ARG A 98 -14.11 6.19 -1.65
N GLU A 99 -14.53 6.74 -0.52
CA GLU A 99 -15.80 7.48 -0.43
C GLU A 99 -15.75 8.80 -1.19
N ASP A 100 -14.68 9.56 -1.01
CA ASP A 100 -14.49 10.83 -1.70
C ASP A 100 -14.41 10.62 -3.22
N ALA A 101 -13.67 9.60 -3.67
CA ALA A 101 -13.64 9.24 -5.08
C ALA A 101 -15.03 8.86 -5.62
N ARG A 102 -15.86 8.13 -4.84
CA ARG A 102 -17.23 7.79 -5.27
C ARG A 102 -18.06 9.04 -5.51
N LYS A 103 -18.02 9.99 -4.57
CA LYS A 103 -18.81 11.23 -4.59
C LYS A 103 -18.31 12.21 -5.65
N HIS A 104 -17.00 12.41 -5.73
CA HIS A 104 -16.43 13.56 -6.42
C HIS A 104 -15.70 13.23 -7.72
N PHE A 105 -15.13 12.03 -7.89
CA PHE A 105 -14.40 11.69 -9.11
C PHE A 105 -15.33 11.64 -10.33
N LYS A 106 -14.91 12.27 -11.44
CA LYS A 106 -15.63 12.26 -12.72
C LYS A 106 -14.66 12.01 -13.86
N ALA A 107 -15.04 11.13 -14.79
CA ALA A 107 -14.25 10.83 -15.98
C ALA A 107 -15.17 10.65 -17.21
N PRO A 108 -15.83 11.73 -17.68
CA PRO A 108 -16.72 11.65 -18.84
C PRO A 108 -15.97 11.30 -20.14
N GLY A 109 -14.69 11.68 -20.24
CA GLY A 109 -13.86 11.35 -21.41
C GLY A 109 -13.67 9.85 -21.64
N ALA A 110 -13.66 9.03 -20.58
CA ALA A 110 -13.59 7.57 -20.72
C ALA A 110 -14.86 7.01 -21.40
N PHE A 111 -16.03 7.55 -21.06
CA PHE A 111 -17.27 7.18 -21.74
C PHE A 111 -17.24 7.59 -23.21
N TRP A 112 -17.02 8.88 -23.49
CA TRP A 112 -17.12 9.41 -24.85
C TRP A 112 -16.02 8.88 -25.77
N GLY A 113 -14.81 8.67 -25.25
CA GLY A 113 -13.71 8.07 -26.01
C GLY A 113 -14.02 6.63 -26.43
N THR A 114 -14.50 5.79 -25.51
CA THR A 114 -14.87 4.41 -25.85
C THR A 114 -16.10 4.36 -26.74
N PHE A 115 -17.14 5.16 -26.46
CA PHE A 115 -18.33 5.26 -27.30
C PHE A 115 -17.99 5.60 -28.75
N GLY A 116 -17.21 6.67 -28.97
CA GLY A 116 -16.83 7.11 -30.31
C GLY A 116 -15.99 6.06 -31.04
N ALA A 117 -15.02 5.45 -30.35
CA ALA A 117 -14.20 4.39 -30.92
C ALA A 117 -15.01 3.15 -31.29
N THR A 118 -15.99 2.74 -30.47
CA THR A 118 -16.90 1.64 -30.80
C THR A 118 -17.73 2.00 -32.02
N ALA A 119 -18.50 3.10 -31.98
CA ALA A 119 -19.49 3.45 -33.00
C ALA A 119 -18.86 3.59 -34.40
N ILE A 120 -17.68 4.21 -34.50
CA ILE A 120 -16.97 4.41 -35.78
C ILE A 120 -16.39 3.09 -36.31
N SER A 121 -16.01 2.16 -35.44
CA SER A 121 -15.35 0.92 -35.85
C SER A 121 -16.30 -0.25 -36.15
N ILE A 122 -17.60 -0.11 -35.90
CA ILE A 122 -18.62 -1.14 -36.25
C ILE A 122 -18.53 -1.64 -37.70
N PRO A 123 -18.49 -0.79 -38.74
CA PRO A 123 -18.54 -1.26 -40.12
C PRO A 123 -17.26 -1.94 -40.60
N VAL A 124 -16.12 -1.50 -40.09
CA VAL A 124 -14.81 -1.98 -40.57
C VAL A 124 -14.28 -3.12 -39.70
N LEU A 125 -14.49 -3.04 -38.39
CA LEU A 125 -13.88 -3.91 -37.38
C LEU A 125 -14.90 -4.46 -36.37
N GLY A 126 -16.20 -4.42 -36.67
CA GLY A 126 -17.23 -4.99 -35.79
C GLY A 126 -17.30 -4.36 -34.40
N GLY A 127 -16.82 -3.13 -34.23
CA GLY A 127 -16.87 -2.41 -32.94
C GLY A 127 -15.65 -2.66 -32.05
N LEU A 128 -14.63 -3.38 -32.52
CA LEU A 128 -13.41 -3.68 -31.77
C LEU A 128 -12.59 -2.44 -31.39
N GLY A 129 -12.82 -1.28 -32.03
CA GLY A 129 -12.20 -0.02 -31.62
C GLY A 129 -12.52 0.35 -30.17
N GLY A 130 -13.71 -0.02 -29.68
CA GLY A 130 -14.07 0.15 -28.28
C GLY A 130 -13.27 -0.71 -27.31
N VAL A 131 -12.89 -1.92 -27.71
CA VAL A 131 -12.04 -2.82 -26.91
C VAL A 131 -10.64 -2.23 -26.77
N ALA A 132 -10.06 -1.73 -27.86
CA ALA A 132 -8.76 -1.06 -27.83
C ALA A 132 -8.79 0.20 -26.95
N ALA A 133 -9.83 1.03 -27.07
CA ALA A 133 -10.02 2.21 -26.22
C ALA A 133 -10.16 1.82 -24.73
N GLY A 134 -10.94 0.77 -24.42
CA GLY A 134 -11.10 0.24 -23.08
C GLY A 134 -9.78 -0.24 -22.46
N ALA A 135 -8.95 -0.95 -23.24
CA ALA A 135 -7.62 -1.38 -22.81
C ALA A 135 -6.70 -0.19 -22.51
N ALA A 136 -6.67 0.83 -23.37
CA ALA A 136 -5.90 2.05 -23.14
C ALA A 136 -6.38 2.80 -21.87
N ILE A 137 -7.68 2.82 -21.61
CA ILE A 137 -8.26 3.40 -20.39
C ILE A 137 -7.85 2.61 -19.14
N ALA A 138 -7.77 1.28 -19.23
CA ALA A 138 -7.35 0.41 -18.14
C ALA A 138 -5.87 0.59 -17.79
N ALA A 139 -5.02 0.72 -18.81
CA ALA A 139 -3.57 0.89 -18.66
C ALA A 139 -3.17 2.29 -18.19
N SER A 140 -4.02 3.30 -18.41
CA SER A 140 -3.73 4.68 -18.01
C SER A 140 -4.28 5.00 -16.62
N PRO A 141 -3.48 5.61 -15.73
CA PRO A 141 -3.97 6.04 -14.43
C PRO A 141 -5.07 7.12 -14.56
N PRO A 142 -5.86 7.34 -13.50
CA PRO A 142 -6.71 8.53 -13.39
C PRO A 142 -5.86 9.81 -13.47
N ASN A 143 -6.36 10.84 -14.16
CA ASN A 143 -5.62 12.10 -14.28
C ASN A 143 -5.82 12.98 -13.05
N ASP A 144 -4.74 13.51 -12.49
CA ASP A 144 -4.69 14.38 -11.31
C ASP A 144 -5.71 15.53 -11.34
N LYS A 145 -5.96 16.12 -12.51
CA LYS A 145 -6.95 17.21 -12.64
C LYS A 145 -8.40 16.79 -12.36
N ASN A 146 -8.68 15.48 -12.43
CA ASN A 146 -9.99 14.90 -12.12
C ASN A 146 -10.07 14.38 -10.68
N LEU A 147 -8.99 14.48 -9.89
CA LEU A 147 -8.98 14.18 -8.45
C LEU A 147 -9.56 15.37 -7.71
N ILE A 148 -10.89 15.40 -7.62
CA ILE A 148 -11.63 16.40 -6.86
C ILE A 148 -11.74 15.91 -5.43
N VAL A 149 -10.92 16.46 -4.54
CA VAL A 149 -10.90 16.12 -3.12
C VAL A 149 -11.36 17.31 -2.27
N PRO A 150 -12.00 17.08 -1.10
CA PRO A 150 -12.40 18.15 -0.19
C PRO A 150 -11.20 18.97 0.31
N ASP A 151 -10.10 18.28 0.58
CA ASP A 151 -8.82 18.88 0.98
C ASP A 151 -7.69 18.20 0.21
N LYS A 152 -6.85 19.00 -0.46
CA LYS A 152 -5.71 18.51 -1.23
C LYS A 152 -4.63 17.88 -0.37
N THR A 153 -4.52 18.25 0.91
CA THR A 153 -3.54 17.67 1.83
C THR A 153 -3.79 16.18 2.06
N LEU A 154 -5.03 15.71 1.90
CA LEU A 154 -5.39 14.30 2.01
C LEU A 154 -4.68 13.43 0.97
N LEU A 155 -4.33 14.00 -0.20
CA LEU A 155 -3.57 13.28 -1.23
C LEU A 155 -2.12 13.02 -0.83
N ASN A 156 -1.60 13.69 0.21
CA ASN A 156 -0.26 13.41 0.75
C ASN A 156 -0.24 12.15 1.63
N ASP A 157 -1.40 11.67 2.11
CA ASP A 157 -1.49 10.41 2.83
C ASP A 157 -1.53 9.24 1.82
N PRO A 158 -0.55 8.31 1.86
CA PRO A 158 -0.45 7.24 0.88
C PRO A 158 -1.61 6.24 0.94
N ASN A 159 -2.24 6.06 2.10
CA ASN A 159 -3.38 5.16 2.27
C ASN A 159 -4.64 5.79 1.65
N TYR A 160 -4.85 7.08 1.90
CA TYR A 160 -5.93 7.85 1.26
C TYR A 160 -5.79 7.88 -0.25
N ALA A 161 -4.61 8.28 -0.77
CA ALA A 161 -4.35 8.40 -2.19
C ALA A 161 -4.59 7.06 -2.92
N ARG A 162 -4.04 5.97 -2.38
CA ARG A 162 -4.25 4.61 -2.92
C ARG A 162 -5.72 4.20 -2.93
N GLY A 163 -6.47 4.52 -1.86
CA GLY A 163 -7.90 4.27 -1.77
C GLY A 163 -8.69 5.02 -2.84
N TYR A 164 -8.40 6.30 -3.00
CA TYR A 164 -9.02 7.19 -3.98
C TYR A 164 -8.73 6.73 -5.41
N GLU A 165 -7.46 6.50 -5.77
CA GLU A 165 -7.03 6.09 -7.10
C GLU A 165 -7.69 4.78 -7.54
N LYS A 166 -7.69 3.76 -6.67
CA LYS A 166 -8.31 2.47 -6.96
C LYS A 166 -9.79 2.61 -7.29
N GLN A 167 -10.50 3.46 -6.55
CA GLN A 167 -11.92 3.69 -6.78
C GLN A 167 -12.16 4.56 -8.02
N ALA A 168 -11.32 5.57 -8.26
CA ALA A 168 -11.35 6.41 -9.45
C ALA A 168 -11.14 5.58 -10.73
N GLN A 169 -10.16 4.66 -10.73
CA GLN A 169 -9.92 3.75 -11.86
C GLN A 169 -11.12 2.85 -12.13
N ARG A 170 -11.75 2.31 -11.09
CA ARG A 170 -13.00 1.52 -11.22
C ARG A 170 -14.13 2.33 -11.87
N LYS A 171 -14.31 3.59 -11.46
CA LYS A 171 -15.33 4.48 -12.03
C LYS A 171 -15.01 4.86 -13.48
N LYS A 172 -13.73 5.11 -13.79
CA LYS A 172 -13.23 5.36 -15.16
C LYS A 172 -13.48 4.17 -16.08
N LEU A 173 -13.19 2.95 -15.62
CA LEU A 173 -13.45 1.70 -16.34
C LEU A 173 -14.95 1.44 -16.51
N GLY A 174 -15.76 1.67 -15.47
CA GLY A 174 -17.22 1.56 -15.56
C GLY A 174 -17.81 2.50 -16.62
N ASN A 175 -17.34 3.75 -16.69
CA ASN A 175 -17.72 4.70 -17.73
C ASN A 175 -17.32 4.22 -19.14
N ALA A 176 -16.12 3.66 -19.30
CA ALA A 176 -15.66 3.10 -20.57
C ALA A 176 -16.53 1.91 -21.01
N ALA A 177 -16.83 0.98 -20.10
CA ALA A 177 -17.69 -0.16 -20.36
C ALA A 177 -19.12 0.27 -20.75
N ALA A 178 -19.66 1.30 -20.09
CA ALA A 178 -20.94 1.89 -20.48
C ALA A 178 -20.88 2.51 -21.88
N GLY A 179 -19.81 3.25 -22.19
CA GLY A 179 -19.59 3.83 -23.53
C GLY A 179 -19.51 2.75 -24.62
N PHE A 180 -18.83 1.64 -24.34
CA PHE A 180 -18.78 0.49 -25.24
C PHE A 180 -20.17 -0.09 -25.52
N GLY A 181 -20.93 -0.40 -24.47
CA GLY A 181 -22.27 -0.98 -24.60
C GLY A 181 -23.24 -0.08 -25.36
N VAL A 182 -23.26 1.22 -25.04
CA VAL A 182 -24.09 2.21 -25.76
C VAL A 182 -23.63 2.32 -27.22
N GLY A 183 -22.32 2.38 -27.47
CA GLY A 183 -21.75 2.50 -28.81
C GLY A 183 -22.09 1.34 -29.74
N LEU A 184 -22.12 0.10 -29.21
CA LEU A 184 -22.55 -1.07 -29.98
C LEU A 184 -24.00 -0.95 -30.43
N ILE A 185 -24.92 -0.61 -29.52
CA ILE A 185 -26.35 -0.52 -29.81
C ILE A 185 -26.61 0.62 -30.80
N SER A 186 -26.10 1.82 -30.53
CA SER A 186 -26.35 2.99 -31.39
C SER A 186 -25.73 2.83 -32.76
N GLY A 187 -24.50 2.34 -32.84
CA GLY A 187 -23.81 2.20 -34.12
C GLY A 187 -24.39 1.07 -34.97
N ALA A 188 -24.86 -0.04 -34.38
CA ALA A 188 -25.57 -1.07 -35.11
C ALA A 188 -26.88 -0.55 -35.72
N ALA A 189 -27.66 0.23 -34.97
CA ALA A 189 -28.88 0.84 -35.49
C ALA A 189 -28.60 1.77 -36.68
N ILE A 190 -27.58 2.63 -36.58
CA ILE A 190 -27.16 3.50 -37.69
C ILE A 190 -26.78 2.67 -38.92
N TRP A 191 -25.97 1.62 -38.74
CA TRP A 191 -25.56 0.76 -39.86
C TRP A 191 -26.72 0.03 -40.52
N ILE A 192 -27.67 -0.48 -39.74
CA ILE A 192 -28.87 -1.11 -40.27
C ILE A 192 -29.68 -0.11 -41.09
N THR A 193 -29.85 1.14 -40.60
CA THR A 193 -30.59 2.16 -41.37
C THR A 193 -29.92 2.53 -42.69
N ILE A 194 -28.58 2.64 -42.70
CA ILE A 194 -27.80 2.90 -43.93
C ILE A 194 -27.95 1.73 -44.90
N ALA A 195 -27.84 0.49 -44.42
CA ALA A 195 -27.97 -0.70 -45.26
C ALA A 195 -29.37 -0.78 -45.91
N LEU A 196 -30.43 -0.54 -45.12
CA LEU A 196 -31.82 -0.54 -45.62
C LEU A 196 -32.05 0.57 -46.65
N ALA A 197 -31.56 1.79 -46.40
CA ALA A 197 -31.69 2.90 -47.36
C ALA A 197 -30.97 2.61 -48.68
N ASN A 198 -29.83 1.92 -48.64
CA ASN A 198 -29.09 1.57 -49.85
C ASN A 198 -29.78 0.48 -50.69
N THR A 199 -30.60 -0.36 -50.06
CA THR A 199 -31.36 -1.41 -50.77
C THR A 199 -32.63 -0.92 -51.47
N THR A 200 -33.15 0.25 -51.11
CA THR A 200 -34.40 0.80 -51.68
C THR A 200 -34.20 1.61 -52.98
N HIS A 201 -32.97 1.73 -53.47
CA HIS A 201 -32.63 2.46 -54.70
C HIS A 201 -32.36 1.56 -55.92
N PHE A 202 -32.82 0.30 -55.90
CA PHE A 202 -32.77 -0.63 -57.04
C PHE A 202 -34.16 -0.97 -57.56
#